data_AF-A0A354FE93-F1
#
_entry.id   AF-A0A354FE93-F1
#
_cell.length_a   1.000
_cell.length_b   1.000
_cell.length_c   1.000
_cell.angle_alpha   90.00
_cell.angle_beta   90.00
_cell.angle_gamma   90.00
#
_symmetry.space_group_name_H-M   'P 1'
#
loop_
_entity.id
_entity.type
_entity.pdbx_description
1 polymer ?
#
loop_
_entity_poly.entity_id
_entity_poly.type
_entity_poly.pdbx_seq_one_letter_code
_entity_poly.pdbx_strand_id
1 'polypeptide(L)' 'IIADEAAIGMINKKTTGVRLIPAPGKKKGDLVEFGGLLGSAPVMDVSSYHSDAFIKRGGRIPAPLQAL' A
#
# COMPACT_ATOMS: atom_id res chain seq x y z
N ILE A 1 -0.70 -1.12 4.52
CA ILE A 1 -0.85 -0.86 3.07
C ILE A 1 -0.23 -1.96 2.21
N ILE A 2 1.10 -2.05 2.03
CA ILE A 2 1.71 -3.06 1.13
C ILE A 2 1.31 -4.49 1.53
N ALA A 3 1.40 -4.81 2.82
CA ALA A 3 1.03 -6.13 3.34
C ALA A 3 -0.45 -6.47 3.08
N ASP A 4 -1.34 -5.48 3.14
CA ASP A 4 -2.79 -5.68 2.91
C ASP A 4 -3.06 -6.01 1.44
N GLU A 5 -2.46 -5.26 0.51
CA GLU A 5 -2.60 -5.52 -0.93
C GLU A 5 -2.00 -6.87 -1.32
N ALA A 6 -0.84 -7.21 -0.73
CA ALA A 6 -0.20 -8.50 -0.94
C ALA A 6 -1.07 -9.66 -0.42
N ALA A 7 -1.74 -9.48 0.73
CA ALA A 7 -2.67 -10.48 1.27
C ALA A 7 -3.88 -10.69 0.35
N ILE A 8 -4.45 -9.60 -0.19
CA ILE A 8 -5.56 -9.67 -1.17
C ILE A 8 -5.12 -10.44 -2.42
N GLY A 9 -3.95 -10.12 -2.98
CA GLY A 9 -3.41 -10.81 -4.15
C GLY A 9 -3.12 -12.29 -3.90
N MET A 10 -2.45 -12.59 -2.79
CA MET A 10 -2.08 -13.95 -2.37
C MET A 10 -3.30 -14.84 -2.17
N ILE A 11 -4.35 -14.36 -1.47
CA ILE A 11 -5.56 -15.14 -1.21
C ILE A 11 -6.36 -15.39 -2.49
N ASN A 12 -6.44 -14.38 -3.37
CA ASN A 12 -7.28 -14.45 -4.57
C ASN A 12 -6.54 -14.98 -5.82
N LYS A 13 -5.27 -15.42 -5.69
CA LYS A 13 -4.42 -15.80 -6.83
C LYS A 13 -4.36 -14.71 -7.91
N LYS A 14 -4.29 -13.44 -7.49
CA LYS A 14 -4.20 -12.28 -8.39
C LYS A 14 -2.86 -11.59 -8.23
N THR A 15 -2.31 -11.12 -9.35
CA THR A 15 -1.17 -10.21 -9.34
C THR A 15 -1.66 -8.83 -8.94
N THR A 16 -1.32 -8.43 -7.72
CA THR A 16 -1.61 -7.10 -7.18
C THR A 16 -0.32 -6.36 -6.89
N GLY A 17 -0.41 -5.04 -6.79
CA GLY A 17 0.73 -4.19 -6.50
C GLY A 17 0.30 -2.82 -6.04
N VAL A 18 1.13 -2.21 -5.19
CA VAL A 18 0.94 -0.82 -4.76
C VAL A 18 2.09 0.04 -5.25
N ARG A 19 1.76 1.26 -5.66
CA ARG A 19 2.73 2.33 -5.90
C ARG A 19 2.47 3.44 -4.90
N LEU A 20 3.31 3.51 -3.87
CA LEU A 20 3.26 4.57 -2.85
C LEU A 20 4.25 5.66 -3.20
N ILE A 21 3.76 6.89 -3.33
CA ILE A 21 4.59 8.06 -3.63
C ILE A 21 4.49 9.02 -2.43
N PRO A 22 5.56 9.13 -1.61
CA PRO A 22 5.62 10.17 -0.59
C PRO A 22 5.58 11.55 -1.23
N ALA A 23 4.81 12.47 -0.66
CA ALA A 23 4.72 13.85 -1.11
C ALA A 23 5.18 14.81 0.01
N PRO A 24 6.51 14.98 0.21
CA PRO A 24 7.02 15.82 1.30
C PRO A 24 6.54 17.26 1.17
N GLY A 25 6.14 17.87 2.30
CA GLY A 25 5.68 19.26 2.35
C GLY A 25 4.27 19.51 1.80
N LYS A 26 3.57 18.47 1.35
CA LYS A 26 2.17 18.54 0.90
C LYS A 26 1.21 18.07 2.00
N LYS A 27 -0.02 18.57 1.95
CA LYS A 27 -1.12 18.21 2.86
C LYS A 27 -2.17 17.39 2.12
N LYS A 28 -3.03 16.69 2.87
CA LYS A 28 -4.19 15.98 2.34
C LYS A 28 -4.99 16.88 1.39
N GLY A 29 -5.31 16.37 0.21
CA GLY A 29 -6.06 17.08 -0.82
C GLY A 29 -5.21 17.99 -1.73
N ASP A 30 -3.95 18.27 -1.40
CA ASP A 30 -3.05 18.97 -2.31
C ASP A 30 -2.83 18.13 -3.57
N LEU A 31 -2.68 18.80 -4.72
CA LEU A 31 -2.32 18.13 -5.97
C LEU A 31 -0.80 18.00 -6.09
N VAL A 32 -0.34 16.82 -6.49
CA VAL A 32 1.06 16.54 -6.84
C VAL A 32 1.15 16.31 -8.34
N GLU A 33 1.95 17.11 -9.01
CA GLU A 33 2.28 17.00 -10.44
C GLU A 33 3.54 16.14 -10.59
N PHE A 34 3.41 14.99 -11.25
CA PHE A 34 4.54 14.11 -11.58
C PHE A 34 5.07 14.33 -13.01
N GLY A 35 4.39 15.20 -13.76
CA GLY A 35 4.74 15.59 -15.12
C GLY A 35 4.25 14.61 -16.21
N GLY A 36 4.16 15.14 -17.43
CA GLY A 36 3.94 14.43 -18.70
C GLY A 36 3.26 13.06 -18.60
N LEU A 37 4.05 11.99 -18.65
CA LEU A 37 3.60 10.59 -18.71
C LEU A 37 2.99 10.06 -17.41
N LEU A 38 3.36 10.63 -16.26
CA LEU A 38 2.93 10.16 -14.94
C LEU A 38 1.70 10.90 -14.42
N GLY A 39 1.35 12.04 -15.03
CA GLY A 39 0.17 12.83 -14.72
C GLY A 39 0.24 13.50 -13.35
N SER A 40 -0.93 13.74 -12.76
CA SER A 40 -1.07 14.27 -11.40
C SER A 40 -2.07 13.48 -10.57
N ALA A 41 -1.88 13.52 -9.26
CA ALA A 41 -2.77 12.88 -8.32
C ALA A 41 -2.88 13.70 -7.03
N PRO A 42 -4.05 13.69 -6.37
CA PRO A 42 -4.22 14.32 -5.07
C PRO A 42 -3.52 13.50 -3.97
N VAL A 43 -3.00 14.18 -2.96
CA VAL A 43 -2.48 13.54 -1.74
C VAL A 43 -3.65 12.94 -0.97
N MET A 44 -3.62 11.61 -0.85
CA MET A 44 -4.61 10.85 -0.09
C MET A 44 -4.37 10.97 1.41
N ASP A 45 -5.45 10.87 2.18
CA ASP A 45 -5.35 10.72 3.62
C ASP A 45 -4.79 9.35 3.99
N VAL A 46 -4.05 9.29 5.10
CA VAL A 46 -3.51 8.04 5.63
C VAL A 46 -3.98 7.90 7.07
N SER A 47 -4.33 6.67 7.46
CA SER A 47 -4.72 6.36 8.83
C SER A 47 -3.70 6.89 9.85
N SER A 48 -4.17 7.51 10.93
CA SER A 48 -3.35 7.96 12.06
C SER A 48 -2.96 6.82 13.01
N TYR A 49 -3.55 5.63 12.84
CA TYR A 49 -3.20 4.47 13.65
C TYR A 49 -1.88 3.84 13.20
N HIS A 50 -1.08 3.46 14.18
CA HIS A 50 0.23 2.88 13.98
C HIS A 50 0.17 1.35 13.81
N SER A 51 0.89 0.83 12.82
CA SER A 51 1.07 -0.62 12.60
C SER A 51 2.48 -1.11 12.99
N ASP A 52 3.25 -0.31 13.74
CA ASP A 52 4.67 -0.57 14.02
C ASP A 52 4.92 -1.93 14.66
N ALA A 53 4.08 -2.34 15.62
CA ALA A 53 4.21 -3.64 16.29
C ALA A 53 4.02 -4.81 15.31
N PHE A 54 3.07 -4.69 14.37
CA PHE A 54 2.80 -5.71 13.36
C PHE A 54 3.94 -5.81 12.35
N ILE A 55 4.45 -4.67 11.86
CA ILE A 55 5.57 -4.65 10.90
C ILE A 55 6.86 -5.17 11.54
N LYS A 56 7.15 -4.79 12.79
CA LYS A 56 8.35 -5.22 13.53
C LYS A 56 8.34 -6.72 13.88
N ARG A 57 7.19 -7.39 13.87
CA ARG A 57 7.10 -8.84 14.11
C ARG A 57 7.97 -9.63 13.13
N GLY A 58 8.09 -9.15 11.89
CA GLY A 58 8.88 -9.82 10.85
C GLY A 58 8.46 -11.27 10.60
N GLY A 59 9.37 -12.05 10.00
CA GLY A 59 9.15 -13.46 9.68
C GLY A 59 8.51 -13.68 8.30
N ARG A 60 7.87 -14.84 8.14
CA ARG A 60 7.27 -15.28 6.87
C ARG A 60 5.78 -15.56 7.04
N ILE A 61 4.96 -14.93 6.21
CA ILE A 61 3.54 -15.30 6.09
C ILE A 61 3.50 -16.59 5.25
N PRO A 62 2.96 -17.71 5.79
CA PRO A 62 2.90 -18.97 5.06
C PRO A 62 1.92 -18.89 3.89
N ALA A 63 2.03 -19.86 2.98
CA ALA A 63 1.06 -19.98 1.89
C ALA A 63 -0.36 -20.15 2.44
N PRO A 64 -1.38 -19.63 1.74
CA PRO A 64 -2.76 -19.75 2.20
C PRO A 64 -3.21 -21.21 2.16
N LEU A 65 -3.91 -21.65 3.20
CA LEU A 65 -4.56 -22.96 3.20
C LEU A 65 -5.79 -22.90 2.29
N GLN A 66 -5.82 -23.74 1.27
CA GLN A 66 -6.99 -23.92 0.42
C GLN A 66 -7.57 -25.30 0.73
N ALA A 67 -8.85 -25.36 1.14
CA ALA A 67 -9.60 -26.61 1.11
C ALA A 67 -9.95 -26.89 -0.35
N LEU A 68 -9.63 -28.10 -0.82
CA LEU A 68 -9.91 -28.57 -2.18
C LEU A 68 -11.41 -28.73 -2.42
#